data_AF-A0A3C1G911-F1
#
_entry.id   AF-A0A3C1G911-F1
#
_cell.length_a   1.000
_cell.length_b   1.000
_cell.length_c   1.000
_cell.angle_alpha   90.00
_cell.angle_beta   90.00
_cell.angle_gamma   90.00
#
_symmetry.space_group_name_H-M   'P 1'
#
loop_
_entity.id
_entity.type
_entity.pdbx_description
1 polymer ?
#
loop_
_entity_poly.entity_id
_entity_poly.type
_entity_poly.pdbx_seq_one_letter_code
_entity_poly.pdbx_strand_id
1 'polypeptide(L)' 'MAGGARFICLEGALTLELIRAMAEKRPERVVCLDEGFAGSDQLKVNAVQIVTTKGVTSFRTV' A
#
# COMPACT_ATOMS: atom_id res chain seq x y z
N MET A 1 -8.48 -9.22 20.94
CA MET A 1 -8.57 -9.96 19.67
C MET A 1 -7.41 -9.52 18.78
N ALA A 2 -6.75 -10.49 18.15
CA ALA A 2 -5.48 -10.31 17.45
C ALA A 2 -5.60 -9.29 16.30
N GLY A 3 -4.64 -8.36 16.22
CA GLY A 3 -4.57 -7.36 15.17
C GLY A 3 -4.62 -8.04 13.81
N GLY A 4 -5.52 -7.58 12.95
CA GLY A 4 -5.70 -8.11 11.61
C GLY A 4 -4.47 -7.91 10.72
N ALA A 5 -4.58 -8.45 9.52
CA ALA A 5 -3.45 -8.63 8.61
C ALA A 5 -2.78 -7.29 8.26
N ARG A 6 -1.45 -7.26 8.36
CA ARG A 6 -0.63 -6.11 7.97
C ARG A 6 0.31 -6.54 6.85
N PHE A 7 0.37 -5.75 5.81
CA PHE A 7 1.36 -5.90 4.75
C PHE A 7 2.47 -4.87 4.88
N ILE A 8 3.68 -5.36 4.72
CA ILE A 8 4.89 -4.55 4.61
C ILE A 8 5.48 -4.89 3.24
N CYS A 9 5.48 -3.92 2.34
CA CYS A 9 6.05 -4.05 1.02
C CYS A 9 7.50 -3.59 1.05
N LEU A 10 8.42 -4.52 0.78
CA LEU A 10 9.87 -4.29 0.72
C LEU A 10 10.36 -4.13 -0.73
N GLU A 11 9.45 -3.93 -1.67
CA GLU A 11 9.76 -3.80 -3.09
C GLU A 11 10.32 -2.41 -3.39
N GLY A 12 11.44 -2.36 -4.13
CA GLY A 12 12.13 -1.12 -4.50
C GLY A 12 11.53 -0.43 -5.72
N ALA A 13 10.63 -1.11 -6.44
CA ALA A 13 9.88 -0.56 -7.57
C ALA A 13 8.39 -0.90 -7.45
N LEU A 14 7.63 -0.01 -6.83
CA LEU A 14 6.18 -0.16 -6.71
C LEU A 14 5.49 0.12 -8.04
N THR A 15 4.56 -0.76 -8.39
CA THR A 15 3.68 -0.59 -9.55
C THR A 15 2.24 -0.53 -9.09
N LEU A 16 1.38 0.08 -9.92
CA LEU A 16 -0.06 0.11 -9.67
C LEU A 16 -0.65 -1.31 -9.57
N GLU A 17 -0.13 -2.25 -10.35
CA GLU A 17 -0.57 -3.64 -10.32
C GLU A 17 -0.27 -4.30 -8.98
N LEU A 18 0.95 -4.11 -8.46
CA LEU A 18 1.35 -4.63 -7.16
C LEU A 18 0.49 -4.02 -6.04
N ILE A 19 0.25 -2.70 -6.08
CA ILE A 19 -0.60 -2.01 -5.11
C ILE A 19 -2.03 -2.55 -5.13
N ARG A 20 -2.60 -2.76 -6.33
CA ARG A 20 -3.93 -3.38 -6.47
C ARG A 20 -3.96 -4.78 -5.90
N ALA A 21 -2.98 -5.62 -6.23
CA ALA A 21 -2.90 -6.99 -5.72
C ALA A 21 -2.80 -7.04 -4.18
N MET A 22 -2.10 -6.09 -3.56
CA MET A 22 -2.05 -5.94 -2.10
C MET A 22 -3.41 -5.51 -1.53
N ALA A 23 -4.04 -4.51 -2.14
CA ALA A 23 -5.32 -3.98 -1.69
C ALA A 23 -6.47 -5.00 -1.81
N GLU A 24 -6.47 -5.86 -2.84
CA GLU A 24 -7.47 -6.93 -3.02
C GLU A 24 -7.49 -7.92 -1.85
N LYS A 25 -6.36 -8.12 -1.16
CA LYS A 25 -6.29 -9.00 0.01
C LYS A 25 -6.91 -8.37 1.27
N ARG A 26 -7.39 -7.12 1.18
CA ARG A 26 -8.06 -6.36 2.24
C ARG A 26 -7.34 -6.42 3.60
N PRO A 27 -6.03 -6.11 3.65
CA PRO A 27 -5.33 -5.99 4.93
C PRO A 27 -5.90 -4.83 5.76
N GLU A 28 -5.73 -4.88 7.07
CA GLU A 28 -6.02 -3.72 7.93
C GLU A 28 -5.01 -2.58 7.70
N ARG A 29 -3.76 -2.93 7.39
CA ARG A 29 -2.69 -1.96 7.17
C ARG A 29 -1.76 -2.36 6.03
N VAL A 30 -1.36 -1.39 5.23
CA VAL A 30 -0.28 -1.49 4.25
C VAL A 30 0.81 -0.48 4.60
N VAL A 31 2.06 -0.93 4.66
CA VAL A 31 3.25 -0.10 4.79
C VAL A 31 4.13 -0.35 3.57
N CYS A 32 4.55 0.69 2.88
CA CYS A 32 5.47 0.60 1.74
C CYS A 32 6.74 1.40 2.02
N LEU A 33 7.87 0.99 1.45
CA LEU A 33 9.07 1.84 1.45
C LEU A 33 8.83 3.07 0.57
N ASP A 34 9.21 4.26 1.05
CA ASP A 34 9.06 5.50 0.30
C ASP A 34 9.90 5.48 -0.98
N GLU A 35 11.09 4.86 -0.93
CA GLU A 35 11.96 4.63 -2.09
C GLU A 35 11.28 3.81 -3.19
N GLY A 36 10.35 2.92 -2.83
CA GLY A 36 9.59 2.10 -3.77
C GLY A 36 8.75 2.93 -4.74
N PHE A 37 8.42 4.18 -4.39
CA PHE A 37 7.71 5.11 -5.26
C PHE A 37 8.62 5.85 -6.24
N ALA A 38 9.94 5.73 -6.12
CA ALA A 38 10.93 6.43 -6.95
C ALA A 38 10.68 7.95 -7.07
N GLY A 39 10.20 8.58 -6.00
CA GLY A 39 9.85 10.02 -5.99
C GLY A 39 8.55 10.38 -6.74
N SER A 40 7.77 9.40 -7.19
CA SER A 40 6.50 9.65 -7.89
C SER A 40 5.36 9.92 -6.91
N ASP A 41 5.08 11.20 -6.68
CA ASP A 41 3.93 11.62 -5.86
C ASP A 41 2.59 11.18 -6.46
N GLN A 42 2.48 11.13 -7.78
CA GLN A 42 1.29 10.62 -8.46
C GLN A 42 1.04 9.15 -8.12
N LEU A 43 2.10 8.33 -8.07
CA LEU A 43 1.98 6.92 -7.70
C LEU A 43 1.56 6.77 -6.22
N LYS A 44 2.07 7.61 -5.31
CA LYS A 44 1.67 7.62 -3.90
C LYS A 44 0.18 7.96 -3.75
N VAL A 45 -0.30 9.00 -4.43
CA VAL A 45 -1.71 9.39 -4.41
C VAL A 45 -2.60 8.27 -4.94
N ASN A 46 -2.22 7.68 -6.08
CA ASN A 46 -2.94 6.54 -6.63
C ASN A 46 -2.96 5.36 -5.66
N ALA A 47 -1.85 5.09 -4.97
CA ALA A 47 -1.76 4.02 -3.99
C ALA A 47 -2.73 4.22 -2.83
N VAL A 48 -2.71 5.42 -2.23
CA VAL A 48 -3.61 5.80 -1.13
C VAL A 48 -5.08 5.68 -1.55
N GLN A 49 -5.42 6.13 -2.76
CA GLN A 49 -6.78 6.00 -3.27
C GLN A 49 -7.18 4.53 -3.43
N ILE A 50 -6.35 3.71 -4.08
CA ILE A 50 -6.63 2.29 -4.33
C ILE A 50 -6.87 1.54 -3.02
N VAL A 51 -5.96 1.68 -2.03
CA VAL A 51 -6.08 0.96 -0.75
C VAL A 51 -7.31 1.42 0.04
N THR A 52 -7.61 2.72 0.04
CA THR A 52 -8.78 3.28 0.74
C THR A 52 -10.08 2.79 0.10
N THR A 53 -10.19 2.77 -1.24
CA THR A 53 -11.36 2.25 -1.95
C THR A 53 -11.59 0.75 -1.66
N LYS A 54 -10.56 0.00 -1.30
CA LYS A 54 -10.66 -1.43 -0.94
C LYS A 54 -10.91 -1.70 0.54
N GLY A 55 -11.06 -0.65 1.35
CA GLY A 55 -11.39 -0.76 2.78
C GLY A 55 -10.18 -0.96 3.69
N VAL A 56 -8.95 -0.76 3.19
CA VAL A 56 -7.75 -0.74 4.03
C VAL A 56 -7.79 0.52 4.88
N THR A 57 -7.72 0.37 6.21
CA THR A 57 -7.92 1.48 7.14
C THR A 57 -6.65 2.28 7.43
N SER A 58 -5.49 1.75 7.05
CA SER A 58 -4.20 2.39 7.32
C SER A 58 -3.20 2.15 6.18
N PHE A 59 -2.74 3.24 5.57
CA PHE A 59 -1.63 3.23 4.61
C PHE A 59 -0.51 4.13 5.11
N ARG A 60 0.74 3.65 5.08
CA ARG A 60 1.92 4.44 5.48
C ARG A 60 3.08 4.20 4.53
N THR A 61 3.92 5.21 4.38
CA THR A 61 5.25 5.06 3.80
C THR A 61 6.32 5.27 4.87
N VAL A 62 7.45 4.58 4.76
CA VAL A 62 8.61 4.67 5.67
C VAL A 62 9.91 4.85 4.90
#